data_AF-A0A2J6TJL8-F1
#
_entry.id   AF-A0A2J6TJL8-F1
#
_cell.length_a   1.000
_cell.length_b   1.000
_cell.length_c   1.000
_cell.angle_alpha   90.00
_cell.angle_beta   90.00
_cell.angle_gamma   90.00
#
_symmetry.space_group_name_H-M   'P 1'
#
loop_
_entity.id
_entity.type
_entity.pdbx_description
1 polymer ?
#
loop_
_entity_poly.entity_id
_entity_poly.type
_entity_poly.pdbx_seq_one_letter_code
_entity_poly.pdbx_strand_id
1 'polypeptide(L)'
;MPPKAEAIEERIAKASEAMDRDPRLKGTKAAAHFGAPYDRLMARQRGRPASNSRGGHNKKLSVLQDESLRDYLLILYTSGRSPNLEAI
;
A
#
# COMPACT_ATOMS: atom_id res chain seq x y z
N MET A 1 -15.25 5.57 -12.96
CA MET A 1 -14.27 5.61 -11.86
C MET A 1 -13.53 4.28 -11.81
N PRO A 2 -12.20 4.24 -11.70
CA PRO A 2 -11.50 2.98 -11.48
C PRO A 2 -11.97 2.34 -10.17
N PRO A 3 -12.05 0.99 -10.08
CA PRO A 3 -12.43 0.32 -8.84
C PRO A 3 -11.47 0.70 -7.71
N LYS A 4 -12.00 0.90 -6.50
CA LYS A 4 -11.21 1.20 -5.30
C LYS A 4 -10.10 0.16 -5.13
N ALA A 5 -8.90 0.62 -4.77
CA ALA A 5 -7.72 -0.23 -4.65
C ALA A 5 -7.91 -1.39 -3.65
N GLU A 6 -8.68 -1.17 -2.58
CA GLU A 6 -9.05 -2.18 -1.58
C GLU A 6 -9.79 -3.36 -2.22
N ALA A 7 -10.79 -3.08 -3.07
CA ALA A 7 -11.56 -4.10 -3.77
C ALA A 7 -10.73 -4.87 -4.81
N ILE A 8 -9.58 -4.35 -5.26
CA ILE A 8 -8.67 -5.06 -6.16
C ILE A 8 -7.80 -6.05 -5.37
N GLU A 9 -7.22 -5.63 -4.25
CA GLU A 9 -6.38 -6.51 -3.44
C GLU A 9 -7.18 -7.65 -2.81
N GLU A 10 -8.44 -7.44 -2.44
CA GLU A 10 -9.33 -8.53 -1.99
C GLU A 10 -9.55 -9.61 -3.06
N ARG A 11 -9.78 -9.20 -4.31
CA ARG A 11 -9.92 -10.13 -5.44
C ARG A 11 -8.63 -10.91 -5.70
N ILE A 12 -7.49 -10.24 -5.57
CA ILE A 12 -6.19 -10.89 -5.71
C ILE A 12 -5.94 -11.88 -4.56
N ALA A 13 -6.28 -11.54 -3.33
CA ALA A 13 -6.15 -12.43 -2.18
C ALA A 13 -6.99 -13.71 -2.37
N LYS A 14 -8.26 -13.58 -2.77
CA LYS A 14 -9.14 -14.74 -3.06
C LYS A 14 -8.59 -15.62 -4.18
N ALA A 15 -8.07 -15.01 -5.25
CA ALA A 15 -7.46 -15.75 -6.35
C ALA A 15 -6.16 -16.47 -5.93
N SER A 16 -5.36 -15.82 -5.08
CA SER A 16 -4.13 -16.38 -4.51
C SER A 16 -4.46 -17.60 -3.65
N GLU A 17 -5.39 -17.48 -2.71
CA GLU A 17 -5.80 -18.60 -1.85
C GLU A 17 -6.32 -19.80 -2.66
N ALA A 18 -7.03 -19.55 -3.76
CA ALA A 18 -7.50 -20.62 -4.64
C ALA A 18 -6.35 -21.36 -5.32
N MET A 19 -5.29 -20.64 -5.72
CA MET A 19 -4.06 -21.24 -6.26
C MET A 19 -3.25 -21.97 -5.19
N ASP A 20 -3.24 -21.48 -3.95
CA ASP A 20 -2.54 -22.11 -2.84
C ASP A 20 -3.24 -23.43 -2.43
N ARG A 21 -4.57 -23.51 -2.56
CA ARG A 21 -5.36 -24.75 -2.31
C ARG A 21 -5.28 -25.76 -3.44
N ASP A 22 -5.19 -25.31 -4.70
CA ASP A 22 -5.01 -26.18 -5.87
C ASP A 22 -3.79 -25.75 -6.69
N PRO A 23 -2.60 -26.36 -6.45
CA PRO A 23 -1.38 -26.04 -7.18
C PRO A 23 -1.44 -26.28 -8.69
N ARG A 24 -2.45 -27.02 -9.20
CA ARG A 24 -2.66 -27.26 -10.64
C ARG A 24 -3.52 -26.16 -11.28
N LEU A 25 -4.15 -25.30 -10.48
CA LEU A 25 -4.95 -24.20 -10.96
C LEU A 25 -4.05 -23.16 -11.65
N LYS A 26 -4.26 -23.00 -12.96
CA LYS A 26 -3.54 -21.98 -13.74
C LYS A 26 -3.94 -20.58 -13.26
N GLY A 27 -2.94 -19.71 -13.05
CA GLY A 27 -3.18 -18.33 -12.62
C GLY A 27 -4.09 -17.53 -13.55
N THR A 28 -4.11 -17.83 -14.86
CA THR A 28 -5.05 -17.21 -15.81
C THR A 28 -6.50 -17.57 -15.52
N LYS A 29 -6.77 -18.83 -15.15
CA LYS A 29 -8.11 -19.29 -14.75
C LYS A 29 -8.52 -18.69 -13.41
N ALA A 30 -7.60 -18.65 -12.44
CA ALA A 30 -7.85 -18.02 -11.14
C ALA A 30 -8.16 -16.52 -11.30
N ALA A 31 -7.35 -15.79 -12.05
CA ALA A 31 -7.55 -14.37 -12.32
C ALA A 31 -8.92 -14.09 -12.96
N ALA A 32 -9.31 -14.87 -13.98
CA ALA A 32 -10.61 -14.73 -14.64
C ALA A 32 -11.77 -15.04 -13.69
N HIS A 33 -11.68 -16.12 -12.91
CA HIS A 33 -12.74 -16.57 -12.00
C HIS A 33 -13.04 -15.53 -10.91
N PHE A 34 -12.01 -14.89 -10.35
CA PHE A 34 -12.15 -13.91 -9.28
C PHE A 34 -12.13 -12.45 -9.77
N GLY A 35 -12.06 -12.22 -11.08
CA GLY A 35 -11.97 -10.88 -11.67
C GLY A 35 -10.75 -10.08 -11.19
N ALA A 36 -9.64 -10.78 -10.90
CA ALA A 36 -8.39 -10.19 -10.42
C ALA A 36 -7.47 -9.86 -11.61
N PRO A 37 -6.74 -8.72 -11.60
CA PRO A 37 -5.74 -8.44 -12.63
C PRO A 37 -4.61 -9.47 -12.58
N TYR A 38 -4.40 -10.20 -13.68
CA TYR A 38 -3.46 -11.31 -13.76
C TYR A 38 -2.03 -10.93 -13.35
N ASP A 39 -1.50 -9.82 -13.90
CA ASP A 39 -0.14 -9.38 -13.60
C ASP A 39 0.06 -9.05 -12.12
N ARG A 40 -0.97 -8.46 -11.49
CA ARG A 40 -0.92 -8.14 -10.05
C ARG A 40 -1.01 -9.41 -9.20
N LEU A 41 -1.87 -10.36 -9.57
CA LEU A 41 -1.94 -11.67 -8.93
C LEU A 41 -0.59 -12.38 -8.96
N MET A 42 0.04 -12.48 -10.14
CA MET A 42 1.36 -13.11 -10.27
C MET A 42 2.45 -12.37 -9.50
N ALA A 43 2.38 -11.04 -9.42
CA ALA A 43 3.31 -10.26 -8.61
C ALA A 43 3.16 -10.58 -7.10
N ARG A 44 1.94 -10.76 -6.59
CA ARG A 44 1.68 -11.13 -5.18
C ARG A 44 2.19 -12.53 -4.88
N GLN A 45 1.93 -13.49 -5.77
CA GLN A 45 2.43 -14.86 -5.67
C GLN A 45 3.97 -14.93 -5.64
N ARG A 46 4.66 -13.98 -6.29
CA ARG A 46 6.13 -13.84 -6.20
C ARG A 46 6.62 -13.10 -4.95
N GLY A 47 5.74 -12.78 -4.00
CA GLY A 47 6.08 -12.08 -2.76
C GLY A 47 6.11 -10.55 -2.87
N ARG A 48 5.63 -9.95 -3.97
CA ARG A 48 5.49 -8.48 -4.04
C ARG A 48 4.37 -8.05 -3.09
N PRO A 49 4.63 -7.16 -2.11
CA PRO A 49 3.63 -6.71 -1.15
C PRO A 49 2.43 -6.02 -1.84
N ALA A 50 1.22 -6.23 -1.30
CA ALA A 50 0.01 -5.49 -1.64
C ALA A 50 0.26 -3.98 -1.72
N SER A 51 -0.41 -3.29 -2.65
CA SER A 51 -0.17 -1.86 -2.89
C SER A 51 -0.50 -1.01 -1.67
N ASN A 52 -1.38 -1.51 -0.81
CA ASN A 52 -1.72 -0.96 0.50
C ASN A 52 -0.78 -1.43 1.63
N SER A 53 0.03 -2.48 1.42
CA SER A 53 0.80 -3.14 2.49
C SER A 53 2.22 -2.62 2.70
N ARG A 54 2.89 -1.96 1.73
CA ARG A 54 4.23 -1.39 1.97
C ARG A 54 4.47 -0.07 1.24
N GLY A 55 4.86 0.91 2.04
CA GLY A 55 5.20 2.28 1.66
C GLY A 55 6.44 2.36 0.79
N GLY A 56 6.28 2.97 -0.37
CA GLY A 56 7.35 3.64 -1.09
C GLY A 56 7.33 5.12 -0.71
N HIS A 57 8.49 5.69 -0.38
CA HIS A 57 8.78 7.10 -0.09
C HIS A 57 8.01 7.80 1.05
N ASN A 58 6.90 7.25 1.54
CA ASN A 58 6.20 7.73 2.73
C ASN A 58 6.26 6.63 3.80
N LYS A 59 7.41 6.51 4.48
CA LYS A 59 7.35 5.93 5.82
C LYS A 59 6.46 6.89 6.61
N LYS A 60 5.24 6.47 6.95
CA LYS A 60 4.51 7.15 8.02
C LYS A 60 5.48 7.18 9.20
N LEU A 61 5.68 8.36 9.75
CA LEU A 61 6.50 8.54 10.93
C LEU A 61 6.03 7.51 11.98
N SER A 62 6.97 6.92 12.72
CA SER A 62 6.57 6.18 13.92
C SER A 62 5.76 7.12 14.81
N VAL A 63 4.94 6.58 15.72
CA VAL A 63 4.16 7.42 16.65
C VAL A 63 5.05 8.46 17.32
N LEU A 64 6.25 8.03 17.78
CA LEU A 64 7.25 8.91 18.37
C LEU A 64 7.74 10.01 17.41
N GLN A 65 7.97 9.67 16.14
CA GLN A 65 8.40 10.63 15.13
C GLN A 65 7.29 11.63 14.77
N ASP A 66 6.03 11.18 14.75
CA ASP A 66 4.85 12.03 14.50
C ASP A 66 4.64 13.02 15.65
N GLU A 67 4.75 12.55 16.90
CA GLU A 67 4.71 13.38 18.10
C GLU A 67 5.85 14.41 18.10
N SER A 68 7.07 13.97 17.82
CA SER A 68 8.24 14.86 17.75
C SER A 68 8.08 15.93 16.67
N LEU A 69 7.55 15.56 15.50
CA LEU A 69 7.29 16.52 14.42
C LEU A 69 6.21 17.53 14.83
N ARG A 70 5.15 17.07 15.50
CA ARG A 70 4.07 17.94 15.99
C ARG A 70 4.59 18.97 17.00
N ASP A 71 5.43 18.53 17.95
CA ASP A 71 6.03 19.42 18.94
C ASP A 71 6.94 20.46 18.29
N TYR A 72 7.75 20.04 17.32
CA TYR A 72 8.60 20.95 16.55
C TYR A 72 7.80 22.01 15.79
N LEU A 73 6.72 21.62 15.11
CA LEU A 73 5.84 22.56 14.40
C LEU A 73 5.16 23.55 15.36
N LEU A 74 4.79 23.10 16.57
CA LEU A 74 4.21 23.97 17.60
C LEU A 74 5.20 25.01 18.10
N ILE A 75 6.47 24.64 18.31
CA ILE A 75 7.54 25.57 18.68
C ILE A 75 7.76 26.62 17.60
N LEU A 76 7.76 26.22 16.33
CA LEU A 76 7.91 27.16 15.21
C LEU A 76 6.74 28.14 15.13
N TYR A 77 5.51 27.64 15.25
CA TYR A 77 4.33 28.49 15.27
C TYR A 77 4.35 29.51 16.41
N THR A 78 4.65 29.06 17.64
CA THR A 78 4.71 29.93 18.82
C THR A 78 5.87 30.93 18.78
N SER A 79 6.95 30.62 18.06
CA SER A 79 8.08 31.53 17.83
C SER A 79 7.92 32.42 16.59
N GLY A 80 6.77 32.35 15.90
CA GLY A 80 6.49 33.16 14.71
C GLY A 80 7.34 32.80 13.48
N ARG A 81 7.89 31.58 13.43
CA ARG A 81 8.74 31.10 12.34
C ARG A 81 7.99 30.16 11.40
N SER A 82 8.24 30.26 10.10
CA SER A 82 7.71 29.32 9.12
C SER A 82 8.40 27.95 9.24
N PRO A 83 7.65 26.84 9.19
CA PRO A 83 8.23 25.50 9.19
C PRO A 83 8.88 25.09 7.87
N ASN A 84 8.62 25.84 6.79
CA ASN A 84 9.27 25.60 5.52
C ASN A 84 10.61 26.34 5.51
N LEU A 85 11.70 25.62 5.24
CA LEU A 85 12.92 26.23 4.73
C LEU A 85 12.54 26.84 3.38
N GLU A 86 12.53 28.17 3.27
CA GLU A 86 12.25 28.81 1.98
C GLU A 86 13.21 28.29 0.91
N ALA A 87 12.64 28.06 -0.28
CA ALA A 87 13.31 27.58 -1.46
C ALA A 87 14.53 28.47 -1.78
N ILE A 88 15.72 27.86 -1.84
CA ILE A 88 16.85 28.41 -2.58
C ILE A 88 16.62 28.15 -4.06
#